data_AF-A0AA35WFF5-F1
#
_entry.id   AF-A0AA35WFF5-F1
#
_cell.length_a   1.000
_cell.length_b   1.000
_cell.length_c   1.000
_cell.angle_alpha   90.00
_cell.angle_beta   90.00
_cell.angle_gamma   90.00
#
_symmetry.space_group_name_H-M   'P 1'
#
loop_
_entity.id
_entity.type
_entity.pdbx_description
1 polymer ?
#
loop_
_entity_poly.entity_id
_entity_poly.type
_entity_poly.pdbx_seq_one_letter_code
_entity_poly.pdbx_strand_id
1 'polypeptide(L)' 'MIPQESWVSKWQRIDRYVPGCYAMSVSGDLPQDVIDSLQDKGVPYVSRDTSNRN' A
#
# COMPACT_ATOMS: atom_id res chain seq x y z
N MET A 1 18.55 -4.27 -4.16
CA MET A 1 17.41 -4.43 -3.23
C MET A 1 16.41 -5.37 -3.87
N ILE A 2 16.09 -6.51 -3.25
CA ILE A 2 15.12 -7.50 -3.76
C ILE A 2 13.89 -7.48 -2.83
N PRO A 3 12.77 -6.83 -3.23
CA PRO A 3 11.60 -6.68 -2.35
C PRO A 3 11.01 -8.02 -1.87
N GLN A 4 11.01 -9.05 -2.71
CA GLN A 4 10.43 -10.37 -2.41
C GLN A 4 11.14 -11.11 -1.25
N GLU A 5 12.42 -10.82 -1.03
CA GLU A 5 13.23 -11.43 0.03
C GLU A 5 13.27 -10.59 1.32
N SER A 6 12.82 -9.34 1.26
CA SER A 6 12.90 -8.39 2.37
C SER A 6 11.76 -8.57 3.37
N TRP A 7 12.10 -8.85 4.62
CA TRP A 7 11.12 -8.88 5.73
C TRP A 7 10.37 -7.54 5.85
N VAL A 8 11.09 -6.42 5.76
CA VAL A 8 10.50 -5.07 5.80
C VAL A 8 9.49 -4.88 4.67
N SER A 9 9.82 -5.35 3.46
CA SER A 9 8.92 -5.23 2.31
C SER A 9 7.65 -6.09 2.48
N LYS A 10 7.76 -7.28 3.09
CA LYS A 10 6.60 -8.11 3.45
C LYS A 10 5.73 -7.42 4.52
N TRP A 11 6.34 -6.88 5.56
CA TRP A 11 5.64 -6.15 6.62
C TRP A 11 4.89 -4.92 6.07
N GLN A 12 5.52 -4.18 5.15
CA GLN A 12 4.92 -3.05 4.43
C GLN A 12 3.96 -3.44 3.30
N ARG A 13 3.80 -4.74 2.99
CA ARG A 13 2.99 -5.22 1.85
C ARG A 13 3.42 -4.58 0.52
N ILE A 14 4.73 -4.50 0.29
CA ILE A 14 5.35 -3.99 -0.94
C ILE A 14 6.32 -5.00 -1.57
N ASP A 15 6.35 -6.24 -1.10
CA ASP A 15 7.23 -7.32 -1.58
C ASP A 15 7.00 -7.69 -3.05
N ARG A 16 5.83 -7.35 -3.61
CA ARG A 16 5.48 -7.57 -5.02
C ARG A 16 5.67 -6.35 -5.93
N TYR A 17 6.09 -5.20 -5.39
CA TYR A 17 6.33 -3.99 -6.18
C TYR A 17 7.79 -3.88 -6.62
N VAL A 18 8.04 -2.97 -7.55
CA VAL A 18 9.37 -2.72 -8.11
C VAL A 18 10.33 -2.16 -7.05
N PRO A 19 11.66 -2.41 -7.17
CA PRO A 19 12.64 -1.78 -6.28
C PRO A 19 12.57 -0.25 -6.39
N GLY A 20 12.58 0.45 -5.25
CA GLY A 20 12.47 1.91 -5.21
C GLY A 20 12.39 2.46 -3.79
N CYS A 21 12.22 3.77 -3.68
CA CYS A 21 11.99 4.46 -2.41
C CYS A 21 10.49 4.50 -2.10
N TYR A 22 10.10 4.10 -0.89
CA TYR A 22 8.70 4.05 -0.43
C TYR A 22 8.54 4.79 0.90
N ALA A 23 7.34 5.31 1.17
CA ALA A 23 7.00 5.90 2.45
C ALA A 23 6.69 4.82 3.50
N MET A 24 6.95 5.11 4.78
CA MET A 24 6.59 4.22 5.89
C MET A 24 5.10 4.28 6.22
N SER A 25 4.54 5.49 6.20
CA SER A 25 3.11 5.78 6.32
C SER A 25 2.76 6.87 5.31
N VAL A 26 1.54 6.85 4.78
CA VAL A 26 0.99 7.91 3.92
C VAL A 26 -0.26 8.43 4.61
N SER A 27 -0.23 9.69 5.04
CA SER A 27 -1.37 10.30 5.73
C SER A 27 -2.54 10.55 4.78
N GLY A 28 -3.74 10.18 5.24
CA GLY A 28 -4.99 10.36 4.51
C GLY A 28 -5.39 9.17 3.64
N ASP A 29 -6.57 9.28 3.04
CA ASP A 29 -7.19 8.23 2.23
C ASP A 29 -7.52 8.72 0.82
N LEU A 30 -7.63 7.77 -0.11
CA LEU A 30 -8.16 8.06 -1.43
C LEU A 30 -9.64 8.52 -1.34
N PRO A 31 -10.08 9.44 -2.20
CA PRO A 31 -11.49 9.81 -2.32
C PRO A 31 -12.39 8.59 -2.62
N GLN A 32 -13.63 8.62 -2.11
CA GLN A 32 -14.55 7.48 -2.22
C GLN A 32 -14.86 7.10 -3.67
N ASP A 33 -15.03 8.08 -4.57
CA ASP A 33 -15.28 7.87 -6.00
C ASP A 33 -14.12 7.13 -6.69
N VAL A 34 -12.88 7.37 -6.24
CA VAL A 34 -11.70 6.65 -6.74
C VAL A 34 -11.68 5.22 -6.19
N ILE A 35 -12.02 5.02 -4.92
CA ILE A 35 -12.10 3.70 -4.30
C ILE A 35 -13.16 2.84 -5.02
N ASP A 36 -14.34 3.40 -5.29
CA ASP A 36 -15.42 2.71 -6.00
C ASP A 36 -14.96 2.31 -7.41
N SER A 37 -14.29 3.21 -8.14
CA SER A 37 -13.73 2.90 -9.47
C SER A 37 -12.66 1.80 -9.43
N LEU A 38 -11.86 1.72 -8.36
CA LEU A 38 -10.87 0.65 -8.18
C LEU A 38 -11.57 -0.68 -7.88
N GLN A 39 -12.60 -0.67 -7.05
CA GLN A 39 -13.40 -1.85 -6.73
C GLN A 39 -14.10 -2.43 -7.96
N ASP A 40 -14.69 -1.59 -8.82
CA ASP A 40 -15.30 -2.00 -10.09
C ASP A 40 -14.29 -2.70 -11.02
N LYS A 41 -13.01 -2.32 -10.92
CA LYS A 41 -11.89 -2.93 -11.67
C LYS A 41 -11.28 -4.15 -10.97
N GLY A 42 -11.82 -4.57 -9.83
CA GLY A 42 -11.31 -5.67 -9.02
C GLY A 42 -9.98 -5.35 -8.32
N VAL A 43 -9.64 -4.06 -8.14
CA VAL A 43 -8.43 -3.62 -7.45
C VAL A 43 -8.81 -3.23 -6.01
N PRO A 44 -8.44 -4.01 -4.99
CA PRO A 44 -8.76 -3.67 -3.61
C PRO A 44 -7.93 -2.47 -3.15
N TYR A 45 -8.59 -1.46 -2.59
CA TYR A 45 -7.92 -0.38 -1.87
C TYR A 45 -7.61 -0.81 -0.43
N VAL A 46 -6.40 -0.50 0.01
CA VAL A 46 -5.96 -0.66 1.40
C VAL A 46 -5.26 0.63 1.79
N SER A 47 -5.76 1.28 2.83
CA SER A 47 -5.12 2.51 3.35
C SER A 47 -3.67 2.24 3.70
N ARG A 48 -2.81 3.20 3.34
CA ARG A 48 -1.38 3.21 3.64
C ARG A 48 -1.04 4.11 4.82
N ASP A 49 -2.06 4.64 5.48
CA ASP A 49 -1.88 5.32 6.76
C ASP A 49 -1.74 4.29 7.88
N THR A 50 -0.55 4.21 8.46
CA THR A 50 -0.25 3.33 9.59
C THR A 50 -0.29 4.07 10.93
N SER A 51 -0.66 5.35 10.98
CA SER A 51 -0.61 6.15 12.23
C SER A 51 -1.58 5.64 13.30
N ASN A 52 -2.71 5.07 12.90
CA ASN A 52 -3.78 4.59 13.78
C ASN A 52 -3.84 3.06 13.88
N ARG A 53 -2.79 2.37 13.44
CA ARG A 53 -2.73 0.91 13.49
C ARG A 53 -2.28 0.47 14.88
N ASN A 54 -3.24 0.38 15.81
CA ASN A 54 -3.06 -0.26 17.11
C ASN A 54 -2.66 -1.73 16.96
#